data_AF-A0A4R4Q316-F1
#
_entry.id   AF-A0A4R4Q316-F1
#
_cell.length_a   1.000
_cell.length_b   1.000
_cell.length_c   1.000
_cell.angle_alpha   90.00
_cell.angle_beta   90.00
_cell.angle_gamma   90.00
#
_symmetry.space_group_name_H-M   'P 1'
#
loop_
_entity.id
_entity.type
_entity.pdbx_description
1 polymer ?
#
loop_
_entity_poly.entity_id
_entity_poly.type
_entity_poly.pdbx_seq_one_letter_code
_entity_poly.pdbx_strand_id
1 'polypeptide(L)' 'MSRRLVSLTLDTLEDLPRPCRECVYWELDPVSADRACAAGDPGLEKEAWVSQTLLEWGSCGKLAYVDGMPAGFVMYAPP' A
#
# COMPACT_ATOMS: atom_id res chain seq x y z
N MET A 1 -22.05 -11.68 9.87
CA MET A 1 -21.40 -10.63 9.07
C MET A 1 -20.60 -9.72 9.98
N SER A 2 -19.35 -10.09 10.24
CA SER A 2 -18.42 -9.19 10.92
C SER A 2 -17.82 -8.24 9.87
N ARG A 3 -17.69 -6.97 10.23
CA ARG A 3 -17.05 -5.95 9.40
C ARG A 3 -16.03 -5.23 10.26
N ARG A 4 -14.79 -5.13 9.78
CA ARG A 4 -13.71 -4.46 10.49
C ARG A 4 -12.98 -3.53 9.54
N LEU A 5 -12.73 -2.31 9.98
CA LEU A 5 -11.85 -1.38 9.29
C LEU A 5 -10.57 -1.26 10.11
N VAL A 6 -9.40 -1.37 9.46
CA VAL A 6 -8.10 -1.15 10.10
C VAL A 6 -7.32 -0.10 9.31
N SER A 7 -6.35 0.52 9.99
CA SER A 7 -5.36 1.37 9.34
C SER A 7 -4.39 0.53 8.51
N LEU A 8 -3.99 1.06 7.35
CA LEU A 8 -2.87 0.49 6.62
C LEU A 8 -1.57 0.71 7.41
N THR A 9 -0.82 -0.36 7.59
CA THR A 9 0.54 -0.46 8.11
C THR A 9 1.34 -1.40 7.19
N LEU A 10 2.64 -1.54 7.40
CA LEU A 10 3.45 -2.56 6.70
C LEU A 10 2.91 -3.97 6.92
N ASP A 11 2.48 -4.31 8.14
CA ASP A 11 1.91 -5.64 8.43
C ASP A 11 0.62 -5.87 7.62
N THR A 12 -0.32 -4.93 7.62
CA THR A 12 -1.57 -5.09 6.86
C THR A 12 -1.41 -4.90 5.36
N LEU A 13 -0.27 -4.39 4.90
CA LEU A 13 -0.01 -4.22 3.47
C LEU A 13 -0.05 -5.58 2.78
N GLU A 14 0.43 -6.63 3.45
CA GLU A 14 0.46 -7.99 2.93
C GLU A 14 -0.92 -8.58 2.58
N ASP A 15 -1.99 -8.01 3.12
CA ASP A 15 -3.37 -8.42 2.85
C ASP A 15 -3.93 -7.80 1.57
N LEU A 16 -3.25 -6.83 0.96
CA LEU A 16 -3.65 -6.28 -0.34
C LEU A 16 -3.44 -7.32 -1.45
N PRO A 17 -4.28 -7.30 -2.51
CA PRO A 17 -4.03 -8.09 -3.71
C PRO A 17 -2.62 -7.84 -4.24
N ARG A 18 -1.90 -8.91 -4.59
CA ARG A 18 -0.50 -8.83 -5.04
C ARG A 18 -0.26 -7.77 -6.14
N PRO A 19 -1.09 -7.64 -7.20
CA PRO A 19 -0.90 -6.60 -8.20
C PRO A 19 -0.96 -5.17 -7.65
N CYS A 20 -1.72 -4.95 -6.58
CA CYS A 20 -1.85 -3.65 -5.93
C CYS A 20 -0.67 -3.35 -5.01
N ARG A 21 -0.06 -4.37 -4.39
CA ARG A 21 1.18 -4.25 -3.62
C ARG A 21 2.42 -4.03 -4.50
N GLU A 22 2.39 -4.51 -5.74
CA GLU A 22 3.50 -4.34 -6.69
C GLU A 22 3.30 -3.11 -7.59
N CYS A 23 2.13 -2.45 -7.55
CA CYS A 23 1.87 -1.24 -8.31
C CYS A 23 2.38 -0.02 -7.55
N VAL A 24 3.29 0.73 -8.17
CA VAL A 24 3.91 1.96 -7.63
C VAL A 24 3.53 3.22 -8.42
N TYR A 25 2.51 3.12 -9.27
CA TYR A 25 2.12 4.18 -10.20
C TYR A 25 1.76 5.50 -9.51
N TRP A 26 1.16 5.45 -8.32
CA TRP A 26 0.75 6.65 -7.59
C TRP A 26 1.80 7.09 -6.56
N GLU A 27 2.66 6.18 -6.15
CA GLU A 27 3.62 6.36 -5.06
C GLU A 27 4.95 6.96 -5.53
N LEU A 28 5.32 6.68 -6.78
CA LEU A 28 6.61 7.09 -7.35
C LEU A 28 6.42 7.98 -8.57
N ASP A 29 7.41 8.82 -8.84
CA ASP A 29 7.51 9.50 -10.14
C ASP A 29 7.78 8.47 -11.26
N PRO A 30 7.44 8.79 -12.53
CA PRO A 30 7.56 7.84 -13.64
C PRO A 30 8.96 7.25 -13.85
N VAL A 31 10.03 8.01 -13.55
CA VAL A 31 11.41 7.54 -13.74
C VAL A 31 11.77 6.53 -12.65
N SER A 32 11.41 6.82 -11.41
CA SER A 32 11.63 5.89 -10.29
C SER A 32 10.79 4.62 -10.42
N ALA A 33 9.54 4.74 -10.89
CA ALA A 33 8.67 3.59 -11.17
C ALA A 33 9.25 2.67 -12.26
N ASP A 34 9.75 3.23 -13.38
CA ASP A 34 10.37 2.45 -14.45
C ASP A 34 11.62 1.71 -13.95
N ARG A 35 12.44 2.38 -13.13
CA ARG A 35 13.63 1.75 -12.50
C ARG A 35 13.27 0.60 -11.58
N ALA A 36 12.26 0.76 -10.72
CA ALA A 36 11.79 -0.30 -9.82
C ALA A 36 11.27 -1.52 -10.60
N CYS A 37 10.50 -1.28 -11.66
CA CYS A 37 10.04 -2.34 -12.55
C CYS A 37 11.19 -3.04 -13.27
N ALA A 38 12.20 -2.29 -13.76
CA ALA A 38 13.37 -2.83 -14.43
C ALA A 38 14.29 -3.64 -13.47
N ALA A 39 14.38 -3.22 -12.22
CA ALA A 39 15.09 -3.95 -11.16
C ALA A 39 14.31 -5.18 -10.65
N GLY A 40 13.00 -5.23 -10.90
CA GLY A 40 12.14 -6.37 -10.57
C GLY A 40 11.60 -6.36 -9.14
N ASP A 41 11.68 -5.23 -8.44
CA ASP A 41 11.34 -5.08 -7.02
C ASP A 41 10.36 -3.92 -6.71
N PRO A 42 9.32 -3.64 -7.53
CA PRO A 42 8.40 -2.54 -7.25
C PRO A 42 7.61 -2.72 -5.94
N GLY A 43 7.45 -3.96 -5.46
CA GLY A 43 6.88 -4.21 -4.13
C GLY A 43 7.74 -3.68 -2.98
N LEU A 44 9.07 -3.70 -3.11
CA LEU A 44 9.97 -3.14 -2.10
C LEU A 44 9.84 -1.62 -2.04
N GLU A 45 9.76 -0.97 -3.20
CA GLU A 45 9.53 0.48 -3.27
C GLU A 45 8.14 0.88 -2.72
N LYS A 46 7.11 0.05 -2.94
CA LYS A 46 5.80 0.23 -2.32
C LYS A 46 5.89 0.20 -0.78
N GLU A 47 6.59 -0.79 -0.23
CA GLU A 47 6.82 -0.91 1.21
C GLU A 47 7.60 0.30 1.76
N ALA A 48 8.65 0.73 1.05
CA ALA A 48 9.42 1.91 1.41
C ALA A 48 8.54 3.17 1.46
N TRP A 49 7.70 3.39 0.45
CA TRP A 49 6.78 4.50 0.41
C TRP A 49 5.74 4.47 1.53
N VAL A 50 5.14 3.30 1.81
CA VAL A 50 4.18 3.12 2.92
C VAL A 50 4.86 3.42 4.25
N SER A 51 6.08 2.91 4.46
CA SER A 51 6.88 3.14 5.66
C SER A 51 7.15 4.64 5.87
N GLN A 52 7.64 5.32 4.83
CA GLN A 52 7.95 6.75 4.91
C GLN A 52 6.70 7.58 5.18
N THR A 53 5.60 7.31 4.46
CA THR A 53 4.36 8.07 4.64
C THR A 53 3.79 7.87 6.04
N LEU A 54 3.86 6.64 6.58
CA LEU A 54 3.46 6.35 7.96
C LEU A 54 4.29 7.11 8.98
N LEU A 55 5.61 7.20 8.78
CA LEU A 55 6.51 7.91 9.68
C LEU A 55 6.26 9.41 9.68
N GLU A 56 6.02 10.00 8.51
CA GLU A 56 5.87 11.45 8.37
C GLU A 56 4.45 11.94 8.69
N TRP A 57 3.42 11.19 8.30
CA TRP A 57 2.02 11.65 8.30
C TRP A 57 1.06 10.76 9.08
N GLY A 58 1.55 9.63 9.61
CA GLY A 58 0.70 8.62 10.22
C GLY A 58 -0.11 7.85 9.18
N SER A 59 -1.28 7.36 9.56
CA SER A 59 -2.02 6.37 8.75
C SER A 59 -2.30 6.84 7.31
N CYS A 60 -1.66 6.19 6.34
CA CYS A 60 -1.70 6.48 4.90
C CYS A 60 -2.69 5.62 4.11
N GLY A 61 -3.66 5.01 4.80
CA GLY A 61 -4.65 4.13 4.17
C GLY A 61 -5.59 3.44 5.14
N LYS A 62 -6.57 2.73 4.59
CA LYS A 62 -7.52 1.89 5.32
C LYS A 62 -7.77 0.60 4.55
N LEU A 63 -7.95 -0.50 5.29
CA LEU A 63 -8.29 -1.81 4.76
C LEU A 63 -9.58 -2.30 5.44
N ALA A 64 -10.56 -2.69 4.64
CA ALA A 64 -11.84 -3.21 5.09
C ALA A 64 -11.86 -4.73 4.98
N TYR A 65 -12.30 -5.41 6.05
CA TYR A 65 -12.52 -6.85 6.07
C TYR A 65 -14.00 -7.15 6.23
N VAL A 66 -14.48 -8.16 5.52
CA VAL A 66 -15.81 -8.77 5.70
C VAL A 66 -15.62 -10.25 5.97
N ASP A 67 -16.12 -10.70 7.12
CA ASP A 67 -16.01 -12.10 7.56
C ASP A 67 -14.54 -12.62 7.53
N GLY A 68 -13.60 -11.74 7.90
CA GLY A 68 -12.16 -12.04 7.99
C GLY A 68 -11.38 -11.88 6.69
N MET A 69 -12.05 -11.69 5.55
CA MET A 69 -11.40 -11.55 4.24
C MET A 69 -11.27 -10.07 3.83
N PRO A 70 -10.15 -9.65 3.21
CA PRO A 70 -10.03 -8.32 2.63
C PRO A 70 -11.11 -8.08 1.58
N ALA A 71 -11.91 -7.02 1.77
CA ALA A 71 -13.02 -6.66 0.90
C ALA A 71 -12.77 -5.37 0.10
N GLY A 72 -11.83 -4.54 0.54
CA GLY A 72 -11.45 -3.31 -0.16
C GLY A 72 -10.43 -2.49 0.62
N PHE A 73 -9.72 -1.62 -0.08
CA PHE A 73 -8.70 -0.76 0.51
C PHE A 73 -8.71 0.63 -0.14
N VAL A 74 -8.13 1.59 0.58
CA VAL A 74 -7.78 2.90 0.05
C VAL A 74 -6.41 3.29 0.59
N MET A 75 -5.59 3.89 -0.26
CA MET A 75 -4.35 4.56 0.12
C MET A 75 -4.47 6.03 -0.19
N TYR A 76 -3.85 6.86 0.62
CA TYR A 76 -3.83 8.30 0.45
C TYR A 76 -2.57 8.87 1.07
N ALA A 77 -2.11 9.97 0.50
CA ALA A 77 -0.99 10.73 0.97
C ALA A 77 -1.35 12.22 0.95
N PRO A 78 -0.61 13.06 1.68
CA PRO A 78 -0.70 14.51 1.56
C PRO A 78 -0.37 14.96 0.12
N PRO A 79 -0.82 16.15 -0.27
CA PRO A 79 -0.61 16.70 -1.62
C PRO A 79 0.86 17.05 -1.91
#